data_AF-A0A1I2FXC1-F1
#
_entry.id   AF-A0A1I2FXC1-F1
#
_cell.length_a   1.000
_cell.length_b   1.000
_cell.length_c   1.000
_cell.angle_alpha   90.00
_cell.angle_beta   90.00
_cell.angle_gamma   90.00
#
_symmetry.space_group_name_H-M   'P 1'
#
loop_
_entity.id
_entity.type
_entity.pdbx_description
1 polymer ?
#
loop_
_entity_poly.entity_id
_entity_poly.type
_entity_poly.pdbx_seq_one_letter_code
_entity_poly.pdbx_strand_id
1 'polypeptide(L)'
;MILLPEFTPIDEVVESSTFEWNEEPSIVEWTLEKLNTTQMRITIKQYKDGIKELNGQELHEQVLSEICEIREFIIHLVASLDMIISKYGLVGYRENWSRGDFPIGRYLKLKHYSLHGTPLHVDVLNENEWNEYSKTNLEYELEILKNLLKD
;
A
#
# COMPACT_ATOMS: atom_id res chain seq x y z
N MET A 1 -4.75 -0.35 -18.17
CA MET A 1 -5.93 -0.35 -17.30
C MET A 1 -5.51 0.02 -15.88
N ILE A 2 -6.24 0.93 -15.23
CA ILE A 2 -5.84 1.73 -14.05
C ILE A 2 -5.85 0.97 -12.70
N LEU A 3 -4.80 1.06 -11.86
CA LEU A 3 -4.78 0.55 -10.47
C LEU A 3 -5.74 1.33 -9.58
N LEU A 4 -6.82 0.67 -9.17
CA LEU A 4 -7.69 1.05 -8.04
C LEU A 4 -7.94 2.57 -7.87
N PRO A 5 -8.60 3.23 -8.84
CA PRO A 5 -8.81 4.68 -8.83
C PRO A 5 -9.68 5.13 -7.66
N GLU A 6 -10.50 4.24 -7.11
CA GLU A 6 -11.28 4.48 -5.90
C GLU A 6 -10.42 4.65 -4.63
N PHE A 7 -9.13 4.29 -4.66
CA PHE A 7 -8.21 4.35 -3.51
C PHE A 7 -7.06 5.34 -3.71
N THR A 8 -6.85 5.79 -4.94
CA THR A 8 -5.69 6.57 -5.37
C THR A 8 -6.17 7.89 -5.94
N PRO A 9 -5.65 9.05 -5.48
CA PRO A 9 -5.93 10.34 -6.12
C PRO A 9 -5.76 10.24 -7.65
N ILE A 10 -6.63 10.91 -8.41
CA ILE A 10 -6.69 10.70 -9.88
C ILE A 10 -5.36 10.98 -10.58
N ASP A 11 -4.54 11.85 -10.01
CA ASP A 11 -3.20 12.23 -10.46
C ASP A 11 -2.09 11.23 -10.06
N GLU A 12 -2.35 10.33 -9.10
CA GLU A 12 -1.42 9.29 -8.65
C GLU A 12 -1.72 7.91 -9.28
N VAL A 13 -2.78 7.81 -10.10
CA VAL A 13 -3.20 6.55 -10.71
C VAL A 13 -2.20 6.08 -11.77
N VAL A 14 -1.68 4.87 -11.59
CA VAL A 14 -0.76 4.20 -12.54
C VAL A 14 -1.27 2.81 -12.92
N GLU A 15 -0.78 2.23 -14.02
CA GLU A 15 -1.11 0.85 -14.42
C GLU A 15 -0.18 -0.19 -13.79
N SER A 16 1.04 0.25 -13.48
CA SER A 16 2.07 -0.52 -12.82
C SER A 16 2.81 0.39 -11.84
N SER A 17 3.19 -0.16 -10.70
CA SER A 17 4.01 0.52 -9.70
C SER A 17 5.24 -0.34 -9.39
N THR A 18 6.42 0.27 -9.44
CA THR A 18 7.68 -0.37 -9.06
C THR A 18 8.30 0.40 -7.91
N PHE A 19 8.75 -0.33 -6.89
CA PHE A 19 9.48 0.23 -5.77
C PHE A 19 10.59 -0.72 -5.30
N GLU A 20 11.58 -0.16 -4.62
CA GLU A 20 12.76 -0.88 -4.16
C GLU A 20 12.84 -0.85 -2.64
N TRP A 21 13.24 -1.99 -2.08
CA TRP A 21 13.67 -2.10 -0.71
C TRP A 21 15.16 -2.44 -0.67
N ASN A 22 15.94 -1.55 -0.06
CA ASN A 22 17.36 -1.76 0.20
C ASN A 22 17.53 -2.63 1.44
N GLU A 23 17.76 -3.91 1.22
CA GLU A 23 18.10 -4.91 2.23
C GLU A 23 19.61 -5.17 2.15
N GLU A 24 20.41 -4.21 2.63
CA GLU A 24 21.88 -4.22 2.54
C GLU A 24 22.48 -5.63 2.81
N PRO A 25 23.29 -6.20 1.89
CA PRO A 25 23.83 -5.60 0.66
C PRO A 25 22.91 -5.71 -0.58
N SER A 26 21.77 -6.37 -0.45
CA SER A 26 20.86 -6.66 -1.55
C SER A 26 19.83 -5.56 -1.80
N ILE A 27 19.32 -5.52 -3.04
CA ILE A 27 18.15 -4.71 -3.40
C ILE A 27 17.03 -5.67 -3.78
N VAL A 28 15.84 -5.46 -3.21
CA VAL A 28 14.63 -6.19 -3.57
C VAL A 28 13.70 -5.23 -4.28
N GLU A 29 13.42 -5.50 -5.56
CA GLU A 29 12.53 -4.70 -6.39
C GLU A 29 11.20 -5.41 -6.52
N TRP A 30 10.13 -4.69 -6.19
CA TRP A 30 8.75 -5.14 -6.33
C TRP A 30 8.11 -4.41 -7.49
N THR A 31 7.41 -5.15 -8.34
CA THR A 31 6.54 -4.61 -9.39
C THR A 31 5.14 -5.15 -9.22
N LEU A 32 4.18 -4.23 -9.12
CA LEU A 32 2.75 -4.51 -9.00
C LEU A 32 2.06 -4.04 -10.28
N GLU A 33 1.56 -4.96 -11.09
CA GLU A 33 0.93 -4.66 -12.38
C GLU A 33 -0.54 -5.11 -12.36
N LYS A 34 -1.49 -4.19 -12.61
CA LYS A 34 -2.90 -4.58 -12.69
C LYS A 34 -3.20 -5.20 -14.05
N LEU A 35 -3.73 -6.43 -14.04
CA LEU A 35 -4.06 -7.16 -15.26
C LEU A 35 -5.51 -6.94 -15.68
N ASN A 36 -6.43 -6.97 -14.71
CA ASN A 36 -7.85 -6.74 -14.90
C ASN A 36 -8.46 -6.15 -13.62
N THR A 37 -9.79 -6.05 -13.53
CA THR A 37 -10.47 -5.39 -12.41
C THR A 37 -10.28 -6.11 -11.07
N THR A 38 -9.96 -7.40 -11.08
CA THR A 38 -9.82 -8.21 -9.86
C THR A 38 -8.40 -8.76 -9.67
N GLN A 39 -7.59 -8.86 -10.72
CA GLN A 39 -6.27 -9.50 -10.69
C GLN A 39 -5.11 -8.54 -10.92
N MET A 40 -4.02 -8.85 -10.25
CA MET A 40 -2.72 -8.21 -10.43
C MET A 40 -1.60 -9.25 -10.53
N ARG A 41 -0.51 -8.87 -11.18
CA ARG A 41 0.76 -9.59 -11.15
C ARG A 41 1.68 -8.94 -10.14
N ILE A 42 2.31 -9.77 -9.31
CA ILE A 42 3.38 -9.37 -8.40
C ILE A 42 4.67 -10.01 -8.91
N THR A 43 5.64 -9.18 -9.26
CA THR A 43 6.98 -9.62 -9.61
C THR A 43 7.95 -9.12 -8.55
N ILE A 44 8.79 -10.01 -8.02
CA ILE A 44 9.84 -9.68 -7.06
C ILE A 44 11.18 -10.13 -7.64
N LYS A 45 12.08 -9.18 -7.81
CA LYS A 45 13.46 -9.40 -8.24
C LYS A 45 14.40 -9.09 -7.09
N GLN A 46 15.41 -9.93 -6.86
CA GLN A 46 16.46 -9.69 -5.88
C GLN A 46 17.82 -9.52 -6.57
N TYR A 47 18.52 -8.45 -6.25
CA TYR A 47 19.86 -8.13 -6.70
C TYR A 47 20.82 -8.32 -5.52
N LYS A 48 21.50 -9.48 -5.42
CA LYS A 48 22.21 -9.94 -4.20
C LYS A 48 23.29 -8.98 -3.68
N ASP A 49 24.01 -8.33 -4.60
CA ASP A 49 25.12 -7.42 -4.25
C ASP A 49 24.76 -5.95 -4.48
N GLY A 50 23.47 -5.63 -4.64
CA GLY A 50 22.99 -4.28 -4.95
C GLY A 50 23.37 -3.78 -6.35
N ILE A 51 24.06 -4.60 -7.15
CA ILE A 51 24.39 -4.32 -8.54
C ILE A 51 23.26 -4.81 -9.42
N LYS A 52 22.52 -3.87 -10.03
CA LYS A 52 21.41 -4.21 -10.92
C LYS A 52 21.85 -4.75 -12.28
N GLU A 53 22.96 -4.23 -12.81
CA GLU A 53 23.43 -4.54 -14.14
C GLU A 53 24.96 -4.59 -14.18
N LEU A 54 25.53 -5.53 -14.94
CA LEU A 54 26.94 -5.61 -15.26
C LEU A 54 27.12 -5.95 -16.73
N ASN A 55 27.88 -5.15 -17.48
CA ASN A 55 28.15 -5.34 -18.91
C ASN A 55 26.89 -5.51 -19.79
N GLY A 56 25.80 -4.79 -19.51
CA GLY A 56 24.55 -4.92 -20.28
C GLY A 56 23.64 -6.06 -19.82
N GLN A 57 23.99 -6.79 -18.76
CA GLN A 57 23.21 -7.93 -18.25
C GLN A 57 22.63 -7.60 -16.88
N GLU A 58 21.30 -7.74 -16.74
CA GLU A 58 20.65 -7.67 -15.42
C GLU A 58 21.12 -8.82 -14.53
N LEU A 59 21.50 -8.51 -13.30
CA LEU A 59 22.00 -9.47 -12.31
C LEU A 59 20.97 -9.74 -11.21
N HIS A 60 19.73 -10.01 -11.60
CA HIS A 60 18.69 -10.37 -10.65
C HIS A 60 18.42 -11.88 -10.61
N GLU A 61 17.98 -12.33 -9.43
CA GLU A 61 17.25 -13.57 -9.27
C GLU A 61 15.75 -13.24 -9.22
N GLN A 62 14.93 -13.94 -10.03
CA GLN A 62 13.49 -13.81 -9.93
C GLN A 62 12.99 -14.63 -8.73
N VAL A 63 12.59 -13.93 -7.67
CA VAL A 63 12.08 -14.53 -6.43
C VAL A 63 10.61 -14.91 -6.57
N LEU A 64 9.82 -14.08 -7.26
CA LEU A 64 8.40 -14.29 -7.47
C LEU A 64 7.98 -13.70 -8.81
N SER A 65 7.08 -14.36 -9.53
CA SER A 65 6.27 -13.75 -10.58
C SER A 65 4.94 -14.48 -10.67
N GLU A 66 3.97 -14.00 -9.90
CA GLU A 66 2.69 -14.69 -9.71
C GLU A 66 1.52 -13.74 -9.94
N ILE A 67 0.37 -14.31 -10.32
CA ILE A 67 -0.90 -13.60 -10.45
C ILE A 67 -1.74 -13.91 -9.23
N CYS A 68 -2.30 -12.87 -8.61
CA CYS A 68 -3.20 -13.02 -7.47
C CYS A 68 -4.40 -12.09 -7.57
N GLU A 69 -5.43 -12.38 -6.78
CA GLU A 69 -6.56 -11.48 -6.61
C GLU A 69 -6.13 -10.25 -5.78
N ILE A 70 -6.43 -9.06 -6.29
CA ILE A 70 -6.13 -7.77 -5.67
C ILE A 70 -6.69 -7.70 -4.26
N ARG A 71 -7.93 -8.20 -4.06
CA ARG A 71 -8.59 -8.18 -2.77
C ARG A 71 -7.85 -9.05 -1.74
N GLU A 72 -7.41 -10.24 -2.13
CA GLU A 72 -6.65 -11.12 -1.23
C GLU A 72 -5.31 -10.52 -0.87
N PHE A 73 -4.60 -9.94 -1.85
CA PHE A 73 -3.36 -9.21 -1.61
C PHE A 73 -3.54 -8.08 -0.59
N ILE A 74 -4.58 -7.25 -0.75
CA ILE A 74 -4.87 -6.16 0.19
C ILE A 74 -5.18 -6.69 1.59
N ILE A 75 -5.94 -7.78 1.72
CA ILE A 75 -6.25 -8.40 3.02
C ILE A 75 -4.95 -8.83 3.72
N HIS A 76 -4.04 -9.50 3.00
CA HIS A 76 -2.76 -9.92 3.57
C HIS A 76 -1.81 -8.76 3.89
N LEU A 77 -1.79 -7.73 3.03
CA LEU A 77 -1.03 -6.51 3.29
C LEU A 77 -1.54 -5.81 4.55
N VAL A 78 -2.86 -5.62 4.68
CA VAL A 78 -3.48 -5.00 5.86
C VAL A 78 -3.20 -5.81 7.12
N ALA A 79 -3.33 -7.14 7.08
CA ALA A 79 -2.99 -7.98 8.23
C ALA A 79 -1.52 -7.83 8.65
N SER A 80 -0.60 -7.67 7.68
CA SER A 80 0.82 -7.45 7.98
C SER A 80 1.05 -6.08 8.63
N LEU A 81 0.35 -5.04 8.15
CA LEU A 81 0.38 -3.70 8.76
C LEU A 81 -0.25 -3.67 10.15
N ASP A 82 -1.33 -4.43 10.38
CA ASP A 82 -1.97 -4.59 11.68
C ASP A 82 -0.96 -5.13 12.70
N MET A 83 -0.15 -6.13 12.33
CA MET A 83 0.89 -6.69 13.20
C MET A 83 1.94 -5.65 13.58
N ILE A 84 2.36 -4.81 12.63
CA ILE A 84 3.33 -3.73 12.89
C ILE A 84 2.74 -2.71 13.86
N ILE A 85 1.55 -2.21 13.59
CA ILE A 85 0.93 -1.17 14.43
C ILE A 85 0.54 -1.70 15.80
N SER A 86 0.08 -2.94 15.91
CA SER A 86 -0.27 -3.55 17.19
C SER A 86 0.96 -3.77 18.07
N LYS A 87 2.12 -4.07 17.46
CA LYS A 87 3.37 -4.29 18.18
C LYS A 87 4.03 -2.99 18.66
N TYR A 88 4.08 -1.96 17.81
CA TYR A 88 4.86 -0.75 18.09
C TYR A 88 4.01 0.48 18.42
N GLY A 89 2.71 0.46 18.09
CA GLY A 89 1.86 1.64 18.11
C GLY A 89 2.27 2.69 17.06
N LEU A 90 1.43 3.72 16.88
CA LEU A 90 1.71 4.79 15.91
C LEU A 90 2.95 5.61 16.30
N VAL A 91 3.09 5.95 17.58
CA VAL A 91 4.24 6.71 18.09
C VAL A 91 5.51 5.87 18.06
N GLY A 92 5.45 4.63 18.55
CA GLY A 92 6.62 3.75 18.58
C GLY A 92 7.08 3.31 17.19
N TYR A 93 6.20 3.26 16.18
CA TYR A 93 6.61 3.05 14.79
C TYR A 93 7.65 4.09 14.36
N ARG A 94 7.40 5.39 14.57
CA ARG A 94 8.33 6.45 14.18
C ARG A 94 9.70 6.31 14.87
N GLU A 95 9.70 5.95 16.14
CA GLU A 95 10.94 5.77 16.92
C GLU A 95 11.80 4.60 16.42
N ASN A 96 11.17 3.58 15.82
CA ASN A 96 11.87 2.41 15.26
C ASN A 96 12.23 2.57 13.77
N TRP A 97 11.45 3.35 13.02
CA TRP A 97 11.65 3.59 11.59
C TRP A 97 11.83 5.09 11.33
N SER A 98 13.08 5.54 11.33
CA SER A 98 13.51 6.95 11.23
C SER A 98 13.16 7.66 9.90
N ARG A 99 12.38 7.01 9.03
CA ARG A 99 12.09 7.46 7.65
C ARG A 99 10.72 8.09 7.46
N GLY A 100 9.88 8.12 8.49
CA GLY A 100 8.59 8.81 8.43
C GLY A 100 7.57 8.27 9.42
N ASP A 101 6.45 8.99 9.54
CA ASP A 101 5.30 8.52 10.29
C ASP A 101 4.63 7.36 9.54
N PHE A 102 3.94 6.50 10.29
CA PHE A 102 3.12 5.46 9.70
C PHE A 102 2.05 6.10 8.80
N PRO A 103 1.82 5.59 7.56
CA PRO A 103 0.90 6.19 6.59
C PRO A 103 -0.58 5.92 6.95
N ILE A 104 -1.02 6.46 8.08
CA ILE A 104 -2.29 6.15 8.75
C ILE A 104 -3.50 6.36 7.84
N GLY A 105 -3.55 7.45 7.06
CA GLY A 105 -4.66 7.73 6.15
C GLY A 105 -4.78 6.69 5.02
N ARG A 106 -3.65 6.25 4.44
CA ARG A 106 -3.65 5.19 3.42
C ARG A 106 -4.01 3.83 4.02
N TYR A 107 -3.47 3.53 5.20
CA TYR A 107 -3.82 2.34 5.95
C TYR A 107 -5.32 2.28 6.28
N LEU A 108 -5.94 3.37 6.74
CA LEU A 108 -7.38 3.41 7.05
C LEU A 108 -8.25 3.08 5.85
N LYS A 109 -7.91 3.60 4.66
CA LYS A 109 -8.60 3.27 3.40
C LYS A 109 -8.49 1.77 3.09
N LEU A 110 -7.30 1.20 3.19
CA LEU A 110 -7.08 -0.24 2.95
C LEU A 110 -7.77 -1.12 4.00
N LYS A 111 -7.73 -0.72 5.28
CA LYS A 111 -8.39 -1.43 6.38
C LYS A 111 -9.91 -1.44 6.20
N HIS A 112 -10.50 -0.31 5.86
CA HIS A 112 -11.91 -0.23 5.50
C HIS A 112 -12.26 -1.19 4.37
N TYR A 113 -11.49 -1.14 3.28
CA TYR A 113 -11.71 -2.01 2.13
C TYR A 113 -11.57 -3.50 2.47
N SER A 114 -10.59 -3.85 3.30
CA SER A 114 -10.41 -5.20 3.83
C SER A 114 -11.66 -5.69 4.58
N LEU A 115 -12.27 -4.84 5.40
CA LEU A 115 -13.44 -5.18 6.22
C LEU A 115 -14.75 -5.22 5.42
N HIS A 116 -14.93 -4.29 4.49
CA HIS A 116 -16.23 -4.03 3.86
C HIS A 116 -16.27 -4.37 2.36
N GLY A 117 -15.12 -4.56 1.71
CA GLY A 117 -15.01 -4.75 0.26
C GLY A 117 -15.34 -3.51 -0.56
N THR A 118 -15.49 -2.35 0.08
CA THR A 118 -15.84 -1.07 -0.56
C THR A 118 -14.87 0.04 -0.15
N PRO A 119 -14.74 1.11 -0.95
CA PRO A 119 -13.91 2.25 -0.61
C PRO A 119 -14.42 3.01 0.61
N LEU A 120 -13.50 3.58 1.39
CA LEU A 120 -13.87 4.50 2.46
C LEU A 120 -14.43 5.79 1.85
N HIS A 121 -15.63 6.17 2.26
CA HIS A 121 -16.30 7.35 1.74
C HIS A 121 -15.61 8.63 2.22
N VAL A 122 -15.38 9.56 1.28
CA VAL A 122 -14.86 10.90 1.54
C VAL A 122 -15.94 11.89 1.09
N ASP A 123 -16.43 12.69 2.04
CA ASP A 123 -17.40 13.74 1.75
C ASP A 123 -16.68 14.88 1.02
N VAL A 124 -17.20 15.28 -0.15
CA VAL A 124 -16.78 16.49 -0.85
C VAL A 124 -17.86 17.55 -0.67
N LEU A 125 -17.49 18.69 -0.12
CA LEU A 125 -18.40 19.80 0.17
C LEU A 125 -18.06 20.99 -0.73
N ASN A 126 -19.10 21.67 -1.22
CA ASN A 126 -19.01 22.77 -2.19
C ASN A 126 -18.26 22.35 -3.48
N GLU A 127 -18.60 21.16 -4.00
CA GLU A 127 -17.97 20.61 -5.20
C GLU A 127 -18.11 21.58 -6.39
N ASN A 128 -16.98 21.86 -7.07
CA ASN A 128 -16.85 22.85 -8.15
C ASN A 128 -16.96 24.32 -7.72
N GLU A 129 -16.83 24.63 -6.43
CA GLU A 129 -16.76 26.01 -5.90
C GLU A 129 -15.35 26.37 -5.40
N TRP A 130 -15.08 27.66 -5.18
CA TRP A 130 -13.77 28.16 -4.74
C TRP A 130 -13.38 27.71 -3.32
N ASN A 131 -14.35 27.28 -2.54
CA ASN A 131 -14.23 26.78 -1.16
C ASN A 131 -14.56 25.28 -1.07
N GLU A 132 -14.29 24.52 -2.13
CA GLU A 132 -14.36 23.06 -2.12
C GLU A 132 -13.40 22.50 -1.06
N TYR A 133 -13.89 21.55 -0.26
CA TYR A 133 -13.04 20.80 0.65
C TYR A 133 -13.55 19.38 0.85
N SER A 134 -12.61 18.47 1.12
CA SER A 134 -12.89 17.07 1.42
C SER A 134 -12.75 16.78 2.91
N LYS A 135 -13.61 15.92 3.45
CA LYS A 135 -13.50 15.44 4.83
C LYS A 135 -13.93 13.99 4.95
N THR A 136 -13.52 13.38 6.05
CA THR A 136 -13.97 12.07 6.51
C THR A 136 -14.54 12.19 7.91
N ASN A 137 -15.24 11.16 8.38
CA ASN A 137 -15.76 11.11 9.74
C ASN A 137 -14.68 10.56 10.69
N LEU A 138 -14.10 11.42 11.53
CA LEU A 138 -13.05 11.04 12.49
C LEU A 138 -13.50 9.97 13.50
N GLU A 139 -14.76 10.01 13.96
CA GLU A 139 -15.28 8.99 14.87
C GLU A 139 -15.24 7.61 14.20
N TYR A 140 -15.62 7.53 12.93
CA TYR A 140 -15.54 6.31 12.16
C TYR A 140 -14.10 5.83 11.93
N GLU A 141 -13.15 6.74 11.66
CA GLU A 141 -11.73 6.40 11.57
C GLU A 141 -11.20 5.78 12.87
N LEU A 142 -11.61 6.33 14.02
CA LEU A 142 -11.25 5.78 15.33
C LEU A 142 -11.88 4.40 15.56
N GLU A 143 -13.12 4.17 15.10
CA GLU A 143 -13.75 2.83 15.16
C GLU A 143 -13.00 1.80 14.30
N ILE A 144 -12.52 2.18 13.12
CA ILE A 144 -11.65 1.31 12.30
C ILE A 144 -10.39 0.93 13.08
N LEU A 145 -9.75 1.89 13.76
CA LEU A 145 -8.56 1.62 14.57
C LEU A 145 -8.86 0.77 15.80
N LYS A 146 -10.03 0.93 16.43
CA LYS A 146 -10.44 0.07 17.56
C LYS A 146 -10.53 -1.41 17.17
N ASN A 147 -10.77 -1.74 15.90
CA ASN A 147 -10.75 -3.14 15.45
C ASN A 147 -9.36 -3.78 15.52
N LEU A 148 -8.27 -3.01 15.67
CA LEU A 148 -6.93 -3.54 15.95
C LEU A 148 -6.79 -4.11 17.38
N LEU A 149 -7.68 -3.69 18.29
CA LEU A 149 -7.62 -4.04 19.71
C LEU A 149 -8.53 -5.22 20.07
N LYS A 150 -9.24 -5.77 19.09
CA LYS A 150 -10.13 -6.92 19.26
C LYS A 150 -9.32 -8.17 18.96
N ASP A 151 -8.91 -8.86 20.03
CA ASP A 151 -8.28 -10.18 19.98
C ASP A 151 -9.14 -11.22 19.23
#